data_AF-A0A8T6LK15-F1
#
_entry.id   AF-A0A8T6LK15-F1
#
_cell.length_a   1.000
_cell.length_b   1.000
_cell.length_c   1.000
_cell.angle_alpha   90.00
_cell.angle_beta   90.00
_cell.angle_gamma   90.00
#
_symmetry.space_group_name_H-M   'P 1'
#
loop_
_entity.id
_entity.type
_entity.pdbx_description
1 polymer ?
#
loop_
_entity_poly.entity_id
_entity_poly.type
_entity_poly.pdbx_seq_one_letter_code
_entity_poly.pdbx_strand_id
1 'polypeptide(L)'
;MDGNGCVPQLLPSRPLERPLQHVWFSSRARHHIQPGGRAGTRTAPTETSPAMSKPGTPGDQEFDAQGFARGIHELLVLAALREGPRHGYQIALDVEAHSNGVFRFRHGTLYPILHRMEANGFIRGRWSSGAGRRKKVYSLTDLGRRHLSGETDRVEDILAGLMRMLRRAREVPA
;
A
#
# COMPACT_ATOMS: atom_id res chain seq x y z
N MET A 1 18.17 14.58 63.40
CA MET A 1 17.58 13.23 63.39
C MET A 1 16.20 13.41 64.00
N ASP A 2 15.09 13.49 63.26
CA ASP A 2 14.78 12.87 61.97
C ASP A 2 13.77 13.71 61.16
N GLY A 3 13.91 13.64 59.84
CA GLY A 3 13.14 14.39 58.85
C GLY A 3 11.79 13.75 58.55
N ASN A 4 10.75 14.58 58.56
CA ASN A 4 9.41 14.19 58.16
C ASN A 4 9.28 14.31 56.63
N GLY A 5 9.60 13.23 55.92
CA GLY A 5 9.50 13.12 54.47
C GLY A 5 8.08 12.81 54.02
N CYS A 6 7.45 13.79 53.39
CA CYS A 6 6.17 13.65 52.70
C CYS A 6 6.36 12.80 51.44
N VAL A 7 5.71 11.63 51.35
CA VAL A 7 5.71 10.78 50.15
C VAL A 7 4.28 10.74 49.58
N PRO A 8 4.03 11.16 48.34
CA PRO A 8 2.72 11.03 47.72
C PRO A 8 2.47 9.58 47.29
N GLN A 9 1.29 9.05 47.64
CA GLN A 9 0.84 7.73 47.25
C GLN A 9 0.70 7.61 45.72
N LEU A 10 1.43 6.66 45.14
CA LEU A 10 1.25 6.20 43.77
C LEU A 10 -0.08 5.45 43.64
N LEU A 11 -0.95 5.91 42.74
CA LEU A 11 -2.12 5.17 42.27
C LEU A 11 -1.67 3.90 41.51
N PRO A 12 -2.31 2.74 41.72
CA PRO A 12 -2.02 1.55 40.93
C PRO A 12 -2.56 1.68 39.51
N SER A 13 -1.70 1.39 38.54
CA SER A 13 -2.00 1.35 37.11
C SER A 13 -3.03 0.25 36.81
N ARG A 14 -4.16 0.63 36.20
CA ARG A 14 -5.14 -0.33 35.67
C ARG A 14 -4.55 -1.12 34.50
N PRO A 15 -4.71 -2.44 34.43
CA PRO A 15 -4.41 -3.21 33.23
C PRO A 15 -5.56 -2.99 32.22
N LEU A 16 -5.23 -2.48 31.03
CA LEU A 16 -6.16 -2.44 29.90
C LEU A 16 -6.03 -3.74 29.10
N GLU A 17 -6.50 -4.84 29.68
CA GLU A 17 -6.79 -6.05 28.91
C GLU A 17 -8.21 -5.94 28.36
N ARG A 18 -8.35 -5.90 27.03
CA ARG A 18 -9.57 -6.38 26.36
C ARG A 18 -9.23 -7.22 25.12
N PRO A 19 -9.91 -8.37 24.96
CA PRO A 19 -9.56 -9.40 23.99
C PRO A 19 -10.04 -9.05 22.57
N LEU A 20 -9.19 -9.37 21.59
CA LEU A 20 -9.55 -9.44 20.18
C LEU A 20 -10.44 -10.67 19.98
N GLN A 21 -11.74 -10.46 19.92
CA GLN A 21 -12.69 -11.43 19.39
C GLN A 21 -13.43 -10.79 18.21
N HIS A 22 -12.88 -11.03 17.03
CA HIS A 22 -13.66 -11.12 15.80
C HIS A 22 -13.27 -12.41 15.10
N VAL A 23 -14.01 -13.44 15.51
CA VAL A 23 -14.50 -14.56 14.71
C VAL A 23 -14.25 -14.37 13.21
N TRP A 24 -13.22 -15.01 12.69
CA TRP A 24 -13.11 -15.31 11.26
C TRP A 24 -13.73 -16.69 11.08
N PHE A 25 -15.04 -16.72 10.84
CA PHE A 25 -15.74 -17.95 10.52
C PHE A 25 -15.28 -18.40 9.14
N SER A 26 -14.47 -19.47 9.10
CA SER A 26 -14.19 -20.20 7.88
C SER A 26 -15.51 -20.77 7.34
N SER A 27 -15.98 -20.24 6.21
CA SER A 27 -17.00 -20.94 5.42
C SER A 27 -16.33 -22.15 4.76
N ARG A 28 -16.29 -23.26 5.50
CA ARG A 28 -16.00 -24.59 4.99
C ARG A 28 -17.34 -25.21 4.60
N ALA A 29 -17.77 -24.98 3.36
CA ALA A 29 -18.88 -25.72 2.77
C ALA A 29 -18.44 -27.18 2.60
N ARG A 30 -18.96 -28.04 3.47
CA ARG A 30 -19.00 -29.49 3.29
C ARG A 30 -20.07 -29.78 2.25
N HIS A 31 -19.69 -30.26 1.08
CA HIS A 31 -20.63 -30.90 0.15
C HIS A 31 -20.39 -32.41 0.12
N HIS A 32 -21.50 -33.10 0.35
CA HIS A 32 -21.74 -34.53 0.22
C HIS A 32 -21.21 -35.09 -1.09
N ILE A 33 -20.60 -36.28 -1.02
CA ILE A 33 -20.27 -37.12 -2.16
C ILE A 33 -21.46 -38.06 -2.42
N GLN A 34 -21.97 -38.07 -3.66
CA GLN A 34 -22.76 -39.15 -4.26
C GLN A 34 -22.07 -39.55 -5.57
N PRO A 35 -21.95 -40.84 -5.92
CA PRO A 35 -21.42 -41.25 -7.21
C PRO A 35 -22.54 -41.50 -8.23
N GLY A 36 -22.36 -41.06 -9.47
CA GLY A 36 -23.16 -41.56 -10.60
C GLY A 36 -23.26 -40.63 -11.81
N GLY A 37 -22.52 -40.96 -12.88
CA GLY A 37 -23.08 -40.97 -14.23
C GLY A 37 -22.78 -39.82 -15.19
N ARG A 38 -22.02 -40.20 -16.23
CA ARG A 38 -21.97 -39.71 -17.64
C ARG A 38 -21.04 -38.55 -18.02
N ALA A 39 -20.23 -38.90 -19.02
CA ALA A 39 -19.29 -38.10 -19.76
C ALA A 39 -19.97 -36.94 -20.51
N GLY A 40 -19.41 -35.75 -20.33
CA GLY A 40 -19.64 -34.58 -21.16
C GLY A 40 -18.28 -33.94 -21.47
N THR A 41 -17.86 -34.03 -22.72
CA THR A 41 -16.77 -33.23 -23.27
C THR A 41 -17.06 -31.74 -23.07
N ARG A 42 -16.06 -30.93 -22.68
CA ARG A 42 -15.56 -29.76 -23.43
C ARG A 42 -14.93 -28.69 -22.53
N THR A 43 -13.70 -28.33 -22.92
CA THR A 43 -12.93 -27.08 -22.73
C THR A 43 -12.43 -26.67 -21.34
N ALA A 44 -11.10 -26.56 -21.26
CA ALA A 44 -10.32 -25.96 -20.19
C ALA A 44 -10.60 -24.46 -20.05
N PRO A 45 -10.57 -23.89 -18.82
CA PRO A 45 -10.52 -22.45 -18.65
C PRO A 45 -9.09 -21.96 -18.88
N THR A 46 -8.94 -21.15 -19.93
CA THR A 46 -7.77 -20.36 -20.29
C THR A 46 -7.25 -19.53 -19.12
N GLU A 47 -5.93 -19.56 -18.93
CA GLU A 47 -5.16 -18.67 -18.06
C GLU A 47 -5.47 -17.20 -18.38
N THR A 48 -6.15 -16.50 -17.48
CA THR A 48 -6.19 -15.04 -17.51
C THR A 48 -4.89 -14.52 -16.91
N SER A 49 -3.86 -14.45 -17.75
CA SER A 49 -2.65 -13.66 -17.51
C SER A 49 -3.06 -12.20 -17.27
N PRO A 50 -2.54 -11.49 -16.25
CA PRO A 50 -2.87 -10.09 -16.06
C PRO A 50 -2.21 -9.31 -17.19
N ALA A 51 -3.04 -8.86 -18.13
CA ALA A 51 -2.65 -8.01 -19.22
C ALA A 51 -1.86 -6.81 -18.69
N MET A 52 -0.60 -6.72 -19.12
CA MET A 52 0.13 -5.46 -19.17
C MET A 52 -0.81 -4.40 -19.76
N SER A 53 -1.14 -3.38 -18.98
CA SER A 53 -1.84 -2.21 -19.46
C SER A 53 -1.09 -1.68 -20.68
N LYS A 54 -1.74 -1.74 -21.85
CA LYS A 54 -1.20 -1.23 -23.11
C LYS A 54 -0.77 0.24 -22.92
N PRO A 55 0.36 0.68 -23.52
CA PRO A 55 0.57 2.11 -23.71
C PRO A 55 -0.53 2.62 -24.65
N GLY A 56 -1.45 3.42 -24.11
CA GLY A 56 -2.54 4.02 -24.89
C GLY A 56 -2.00 5.10 -25.82
N THR A 57 -2.61 5.20 -27.01
CA THR A 57 -2.35 6.24 -28.02
C THR A 57 -2.39 7.64 -27.39
N PRO A 58 -1.41 8.53 -27.67
CA PRO A 58 -1.41 9.89 -27.14
C PRO A 58 -2.42 10.73 -27.94
N GLY A 59 -3.62 10.94 -27.39
CA GLY A 59 -4.64 11.80 -28.02
C GLY A 59 -5.98 11.83 -27.29
N ASP A 60 -6.46 10.68 -26.80
CA ASP A 60 -7.86 10.54 -26.34
C ASP A 60 -8.00 10.10 -24.87
N GLN A 61 -6.94 10.26 -24.06
CA GLN A 61 -6.93 9.78 -22.68
C GLN A 61 -7.65 10.77 -21.75
N GLU A 62 -8.91 10.48 -21.42
CA GLU A 62 -9.61 11.14 -20.31
C GLU A 62 -8.80 10.97 -19.00
N PHE A 63 -8.70 12.03 -18.20
CA PHE A 63 -7.94 11.99 -16.95
C PHE A 63 -8.66 11.13 -15.90
N ASP A 64 -8.19 9.89 -15.70
CA ASP A 64 -8.66 9.01 -14.63
C ASP A 64 -8.13 9.47 -13.26
N ALA A 65 -8.91 10.27 -12.55
CA ALA A 65 -8.56 10.80 -11.24
C ALA A 65 -8.38 9.70 -10.18
N GLN A 66 -9.20 8.64 -10.22
CA GLN A 66 -9.13 7.53 -9.27
C GLN A 66 -7.88 6.67 -9.51
N GLY A 67 -7.55 6.42 -10.78
CA GLY A 67 -6.31 5.75 -11.19
C GLY A 67 -5.08 6.57 -10.80
N PHE A 68 -5.10 7.87 -11.05
CA PHE A 68 -4.04 8.79 -10.65
C PHE A 68 -3.80 8.77 -9.13
N ALA A 69 -4.87 8.92 -8.34
CA ALA A 69 -4.76 8.88 -6.88
C ALA A 69 -4.17 7.56 -6.38
N ARG A 70 -4.52 6.43 -7.00
CA ARG A 70 -3.94 5.12 -6.68
C ARG A 70 -2.45 5.06 -7.03
N GLY A 71 -2.07 5.55 -8.21
CA GLY A 71 -0.69 5.64 -8.68
C GLY A 71 0.20 6.45 -7.73
N ILE A 72 -0.31 7.58 -7.21
CA ILE A 72 0.43 8.40 -6.23
C ILE A 72 0.82 7.58 -4.98
N HIS A 73 -0.09 6.78 -4.43
CA HIS A 73 0.26 6.00 -3.23
C HIS A 73 1.30 4.92 -3.53
N GLU A 74 1.24 4.28 -4.70
CA GLU A 74 2.27 3.31 -5.12
C GLU A 74 3.62 4.01 -5.30
N LEU A 75 3.62 5.18 -5.94
CA LEU A 75 4.81 6.00 -6.16
C LEU A 75 5.50 6.38 -4.85
N LEU A 76 4.72 6.80 -3.84
CA LEU A 76 5.25 7.13 -2.51
C LEU A 76 5.92 5.92 -1.84
N VAL A 77 5.35 4.72 -1.97
CA VAL A 77 5.95 3.49 -1.45
C VAL A 77 7.25 3.15 -2.19
N LEU A 78 7.27 3.27 -3.52
CA LEU A 78 8.48 3.00 -4.31
C LEU A 78 9.59 4.00 -3.99
N ALA A 79 9.25 5.29 -3.86
CA ALA A 79 10.17 6.35 -3.48
C ALA A 79 10.80 6.08 -2.11
N ALA A 80 9.98 5.70 -1.11
CA ALA A 80 10.47 5.33 0.20
C ALA A 80 11.41 4.12 0.17
N LEU A 81 11.24 3.19 -0.77
CA LEU A 81 12.12 2.01 -0.91
C LEU A 81 13.38 2.26 -1.75
N ARG A 82 13.54 3.45 -2.34
CA ARG A 82 14.64 3.76 -3.28
C ARG A 82 16.02 3.56 -2.65
N GLU A 83 16.17 3.95 -1.39
CA GLU A 83 17.46 3.92 -0.67
C GLU A 83 17.76 2.56 -0.01
N GLY A 84 16.79 1.64 0.01
CA GLY A 84 17.01 0.32 0.58
C GLY A 84 15.79 -0.36 1.19
N PRO A 85 15.97 -1.62 1.64
CA PRO A 85 14.88 -2.42 2.19
C PRO A 85 14.33 -1.87 3.50
N ARG A 86 12.99 -1.84 3.64
CA ARG A 86 12.31 -1.25 4.81
C ARG A 86 11.12 -2.09 5.26
N HIS A 87 10.80 -2.01 6.55
CA HIS A 87 9.55 -2.54 7.07
C HIS A 87 8.37 -1.65 6.66
N GLY A 88 7.17 -2.23 6.56
CA GLY A 88 5.95 -1.47 6.21
C GLY A 88 5.73 -0.24 7.10
N TYR A 89 5.98 -0.33 8.40
CA TYR A 89 5.89 0.83 9.29
C TYR A 89 6.92 1.92 8.98
N GLN A 90 8.16 1.55 8.66
CA GLN A 90 9.21 2.52 8.29
C GLN A 90 8.87 3.23 6.99
N ILE A 91 8.27 2.53 6.01
CA ILE A 91 7.77 3.17 4.78
C ILE A 91 6.75 4.26 5.10
N ALA A 92 5.83 4.01 6.02
CA ALA A 92 4.83 5.01 6.43
C ALA A 92 5.48 6.26 7.05
N LEU A 93 6.46 6.05 7.94
CA LEU A 93 7.20 7.12 8.61
C LEU A 93 8.02 7.94 7.61
N ASP A 94 8.73 7.28 6.70
CA ASP A 94 9.58 7.96 5.72
C ASP A 94 8.74 8.84 4.78
N VAL A 95 7.58 8.34 4.34
CA VAL A 95 6.66 9.10 3.50
C VAL A 95 6.13 10.33 4.22
N GLU A 96 5.75 10.18 5.49
CA GLU A 96 5.27 11.30 6.30
C GLU A 96 6.38 12.35 6.51
N ALA A 97 7.59 11.91 6.84
CA ALA A 97 8.72 12.79 7.10
C ALA A 97 9.13 13.59 5.85
N HIS A 98 9.29 12.92 4.69
CA HIS A 98 9.76 13.58 3.46
C HIS A 98 8.68 14.41 2.76
N SER A 99 7.41 14.21 3.11
CA SER A 99 6.30 15.00 2.59
C SER A 99 5.89 16.17 3.49
N ASN A 100 6.64 16.47 4.55
CA ASN A 100 6.25 17.45 5.57
C ASN A 100 4.84 17.21 6.14
N GLY A 101 4.46 15.93 6.28
CA GLY A 101 3.15 15.53 6.79
C GLY A 101 1.99 15.65 5.79
N VAL A 102 2.23 16.07 4.54
CA VAL A 102 1.18 16.15 3.51
C VAL A 102 0.64 14.76 3.17
N PHE A 103 1.52 13.75 3.10
CA PHE A 103 1.13 12.37 2.86
C PHE A 103 1.30 11.54 4.13
N ARG A 104 0.18 10.96 4.60
CA ARG A 104 0.19 10.04 5.74
C ARG A 104 -0.54 8.75 5.40
N PHE A 105 0.18 7.64 5.51
CA PHE A 105 -0.39 6.32 5.33
C PHE A 105 -1.12 5.86 6.60
N ARG A 106 -2.43 5.60 6.47
CA ARG A 106 -3.16 4.81 7.48
C ARG A 106 -2.78 3.34 7.37
N HIS A 107 -2.78 2.62 8.50
CA HIS A 107 -2.51 1.18 8.50
C HIS A 107 -3.48 0.41 7.59
N GLY A 108 -4.76 0.79 7.57
CA GLY A 108 -5.76 0.18 6.67
C GLY A 108 -5.52 0.42 5.18
N THR A 109 -4.65 1.36 4.81
CA THR A 109 -4.37 1.73 3.42
C THR A 109 -3.06 1.15 2.93
N LEU A 110 -2.00 1.23 3.74
CA LEU A 110 -0.65 0.86 3.31
C LEU A 110 -0.52 -0.63 3.02
N TYR A 111 -1.02 -1.51 3.89
CA TYR A 111 -0.80 -2.95 3.74
C TYR A 111 -1.51 -3.54 2.51
N PRO A 112 -2.76 -3.18 2.19
CA PRO A 112 -3.37 -3.56 0.91
C PRO A 112 -2.56 -3.09 -0.31
N ILE A 113 -1.97 -1.89 -0.26
CA ILE A 113 -1.10 -1.39 -1.33
C ILE A 113 0.16 -2.25 -1.45
N LEU A 114 0.85 -2.53 -0.34
CA LEU A 114 2.04 -3.39 -0.33
C LEU A 114 1.74 -4.78 -0.88
N HIS A 115 0.60 -5.37 -0.52
CA HIS A 115 0.19 -6.68 -1.06
C HIS A 115 -0.03 -6.65 -2.57
N ARG A 116 -0.71 -5.61 -3.09
CA ARG A 116 -0.91 -5.45 -4.54
C ARG A 116 0.41 -5.22 -5.27
N MET A 117 1.27 -4.34 -4.76
CA MET A 117 2.56 -4.04 -5.37
C MET A 117 3.50 -5.25 -5.38
N GLU A 118 3.43 -6.09 -4.35
CA GLU A 118 4.18 -7.35 -4.30
C GLU A 118 3.62 -8.35 -5.32
N ALA A 119 2.29 -8.47 -5.44
CA ALA A 119 1.65 -9.30 -6.45
C ALA A 119 1.99 -8.85 -7.89
N ASN A 120 2.09 -7.54 -8.11
CA ASN A 120 2.51 -6.95 -9.39
C ASN A 120 4.03 -7.03 -9.63
N GLY A 121 4.81 -7.49 -8.65
CA GLY A 121 6.25 -7.64 -8.78
C GLY A 121 7.05 -6.34 -8.70
N PHE A 122 6.44 -5.21 -8.32
CA PHE A 122 7.14 -3.93 -8.12
C PHE A 122 8.03 -3.94 -6.87
N ILE A 123 7.62 -4.71 -5.87
CA ILE A 123 8.38 -4.90 -4.64
C ILE A 123 8.51 -6.38 -4.32
N ARG A 124 9.55 -6.74 -3.57
CA ARG A 124 9.73 -8.08 -3.03
C ARG A 124 9.73 -8.01 -1.51
N GLY A 125 8.87 -8.80 -0.88
CA GLY A 125 8.82 -8.94 0.56
C GLY A 125 9.57 -10.18 1.07
N ARG A 126 10.34 -10.02 2.14
CA ARG A 126 11.00 -11.10 2.88
C ARG A 126 10.64 -11.02 4.35
N TRP A 127 10.25 -12.14 4.95
CA TRP A 127 10.05 -12.20 6.40
C TRP A 127 11.39 -12.16 7.12
N SER A 128 11.50 -11.32 8.15
CA SER A 128 12.67 -11.29 9.03
C SER A 128 12.86 -12.64 9.73
N SER A 129 14.10 -13.12 9.77
CA SER A 129 14.53 -14.26 10.58
C SER A 129 15.05 -13.75 11.93
N GLY A 130 14.45 -14.17 13.03
CA GLY A 130 14.89 -13.81 14.39
C GLY A 130 13.92 -14.27 15.47
N ALA A 131 14.36 -14.24 16.73
CA ALA A 131 13.62 -14.73 17.91
C ALA A 131 12.40 -13.86 18.32
N GLY A 132 12.02 -12.87 17.50
CA GLY A 132 10.92 -11.93 17.79
C GLY A 132 9.74 -12.05 16.82
N ARG A 133 8.74 -11.19 16.99
CA ARG A 133 7.60 -11.10 16.07
C ARG A 133 8.10 -10.88 14.64
N ARG A 134 7.83 -11.84 13.75
CA ARG A 134 8.23 -11.79 12.34
C ARG A 134 7.65 -10.52 11.70
N LYS A 135 8.52 -9.70 11.10
CA LYS A 135 8.14 -8.52 10.33
C LYS A 135 8.52 -8.75 8.87
N LYS A 136 7.68 -8.30 7.96
CA LYS A 136 7.99 -8.32 6.54
C LYS A 136 8.84 -7.10 6.19
N VAL A 137 9.96 -7.32 5.53
CA VAL A 137 10.86 -6.30 4.95
C VAL A 137 10.60 -6.28 3.46
N TYR A 138 10.33 -5.11 2.91
CA TYR A 138 10.10 -4.90 1.48
C TYR A 138 11.34 -4.30 0.84
N SER A 139 11.58 -4.65 -0.42
CA SER A 139 12.70 -4.16 -1.22
C SER A 139 12.21 -3.86 -2.64
N LEU A 140 12.80 -2.85 -3.27
CA LEU A 140 12.46 -2.45 -4.63
C LEU A 140 13.01 -3.47 -5.64
N THR A 141 12.20 -3.89 -6.62
CA THR A 141 12.65 -4.73 -7.75
C THR A 141 13.06 -3.86 -8.94
N ASP A 142 13.70 -4.45 -9.94
CA ASP A 142 14.04 -3.72 -11.18
C ASP A 142 12.79 -3.25 -11.95
N LEU A 143 11.71 -4.05 -11.89
CA LEU A 143 10.42 -3.64 -12.43
C LEU A 143 9.88 -2.43 -11.66
N GLY A 144 9.95 -2.45 -10.32
CA GLY A 144 9.55 -1.33 -9.48
C GLY A 144 10.37 -0.06 -9.73
N ARG A 145 11.68 -0.18 -10.00
CA ARG A 145 12.53 0.97 -10.36
C ARG A 145 12.10 1.61 -11.68
N ARG A 146 11.85 0.80 -12.71
CA ARG A 146 11.37 1.30 -14.01
C ARG A 146 9.99 1.94 -13.89
N HIS A 147 9.10 1.32 -13.11
CA HIS A 147 7.77 1.87 -12.86
C HIS A 147 7.83 3.20 -12.11
N LEU A 148 8.68 3.31 -11.08
CA LEU A 148 8.93 4.56 -10.36
C LEU A 148 9.36 5.68 -11.31
N SER A 149 10.34 5.44 -12.18
CA SER A 149 10.80 6.45 -13.14
C SER A 149 9.67 6.92 -14.06
N GLY A 150 9.00 5.99 -14.75
CA GLY A 150 7.98 6.37 -15.74
C GLY A 150 6.75 7.02 -15.12
N GLU A 151 6.34 6.60 -13.92
CA GLU A 151 5.20 7.22 -13.23
C GLU A 151 5.58 8.57 -12.61
N THR A 152 6.84 8.77 -12.19
CA THR A 152 7.35 10.10 -11.82
C THR A 152 7.24 11.07 -12.99
N ASP A 153 7.75 10.70 -14.18
CA ASP A 153 7.69 11.54 -15.38
C ASP A 153 6.22 11.91 -15.71
N ARG A 154 5.33 10.92 -15.66
CA ARG A 154 3.89 11.12 -15.89
C ARG A 154 3.26 12.10 -14.90
N VAL A 155 3.59 11.99 -13.61
CA VAL A 155 3.08 12.89 -12.57
C VAL A 155 3.60 14.31 -12.77
N GLU A 156 4.87 14.47 -13.14
CA GLU A 156 5.45 15.78 -13.44
C GLU A 156 4.73 16.46 -14.61
N ASP A 157 4.46 15.74 -15.69
CA ASP A 157 3.71 16.26 -16.85
C ASP A 157 2.30 16.73 -16.47
N ILE A 158 1.58 15.92 -15.69
CA ILE A 158 0.22 16.25 -15.23
C ILE A 158 0.25 17.49 -14.34
N LEU A 159 1.16 17.55 -13.37
CA LEU A 159 1.28 18.69 -12.46
C LEU A 159 1.71 19.96 -13.20
N ALA A 160 2.60 19.84 -14.19
CA ALA A 160 3.01 20.96 -15.03
C ALA A 160 1.82 21.52 -15.84
N GLY A 161 1.00 20.64 -16.44
CA GLY A 161 -0.21 21.02 -17.14
C GLY A 161 -1.22 21.72 -16.23
N LEU A 162 -1.50 21.14 -15.05
CA LEU A 162 -2.39 21.72 -14.05
C LEU A 162 -1.90 23.09 -13.60
N MET A 163 -0.62 23.22 -13.22
CA MET A 163 -0.05 24.48 -12.75
C MET A 163 -0.06 25.55 -13.84
N ARG A 164 0.14 25.19 -15.11
CA ARG A 164 0.01 26.12 -16.24
C ARG A 164 -1.41 26.68 -16.35
N MET A 165 -2.42 25.82 -16.23
CA MET A 165 -3.83 26.23 -16.27
C MET A 165 -4.20 27.11 -15.06
N LEU A 166 -3.80 26.72 -13.85
CA LEU A 166 -4.11 27.48 -12.63
C LEU A 166 -3.41 28.85 -12.58
N ARG A 167 -2.19 28.95 -13.13
CA ARG A 167 -1.49 30.25 -13.24
C ARG A 167 -2.23 31.19 -14.18
N ARG A 168 -2.63 30.72 -15.37
CA ARG A 168 -3.47 31.51 -16.30
C ARG A 168 -4.76 31.97 -15.63
N ALA A 169 -5.43 31.10 -14.87
CA ALA A 169 -6.68 31.43 -14.19
C ALA A 169 -6.51 32.43 -13.03
N ARG A 170 -5.30 32.67 -12.53
CA ARG A 170 -5.03 33.72 -11.53
C ARG A 170 -4.83 35.10 -12.13
N GLU A 171 -4.57 35.17 -13.43
CA GLU A 171 -4.35 36.41 -14.18
C GLU A 171 -5.66 36.99 -14.73
N VAL A 172 -6.82 36.68 -14.12
CA VAL A 172 -8.13 37.20 -14.58
C VAL A 172 -8.04 38.74 -14.64
N PRO A 173 -8.12 39.35 -15.84
CA PRO A 173 -8.12 40.79 -15.92
C PRO A 173 -9.40 41.33 -15.27
N ALA A 174 -9.24 42.46 -14.56
CA ALA A 174 -10.30 43.15 -13.84
C ALA A 174 -11.47 43.56 -14.75
#